data_AF-A0A382TZR0-F1
#
_entry.id   AF-A0A382TZR0-F1
#
_cell.length_a   1.000
_cell.length_b   1.000
_cell.length_c   1.000
_cell.angle_alpha   90.00
_cell.angle_beta   90.00
_cell.angle_gamma   90.00
#
_symmetry.space_group_name_H-M   'P 1'
#
loop_
_entity.id
_entity.type
_entity.pdbx_description
1 polymer ?
#
loop_
_entity_poly.entity_id
_entity_poly.type
_entity_poly.pdbx_seq_one_letter_code
_entity_poly.pdbx_strand_id
1 'polypeptide(L)'
;MKIIFLVFLVFISMVLFYLDDNILSYSEEEEIVIRDKMFKIDEYVSGLRLPVMIDFIGDHVLVIEKDGYVRIIKNGVLVSEPVLQLEVSNTVEEGLIGILVKNNDV
;
A
#
# COMPACT_ATOMS: atom_id res chain seq x y z
N MET A 1 41.54 -32.08 -3.36
CA MET A 1 40.59 -31.55 -4.39
C MET A 1 39.14 -31.53 -3.90
N LYS A 2 38.60 -32.59 -3.28
CA LYS A 2 37.20 -32.64 -2.81
C LYS A 2 36.82 -31.59 -1.74
N ILE A 3 37.70 -31.34 -0.76
CA ILE A 3 37.45 -30.35 0.32
C ILE A 3 37.48 -28.91 -0.22
N ILE A 4 38.40 -28.60 -1.13
CA ILE A 4 38.48 -27.28 -1.78
C ILE A 4 37.21 -27.00 -2.59
N PHE A 5 36.70 -28.01 -3.29
CA PHE A 5 35.43 -27.92 -4.03
C PHE A 5 34.24 -27.67 -3.10
N LEU A 6 34.19 -28.31 -1.93
CA LEU A 6 33.13 -28.10 -0.94
C LEU A 6 33.14 -26.68 -0.38
N VAL A 7 34.32 -26.14 -0.03
CA VAL A 7 34.46 -24.76 0.46
C VAL A 7 34.04 -23.76 -0.61
N PHE A 8 34.41 -24.00 -1.88
CA PHE A 8 33.97 -23.19 -3.00
C PHE A 8 32.44 -23.21 -3.18
N LEU A 9 31.80 -24.36 -2.98
CA LEU A 9 30.35 -24.50 -3.09
C LEU A 9 29.59 -23.81 -1.94
N VAL A 10 30.16 -23.78 -0.73
CA VAL A 10 29.60 -22.99 0.39
C VAL A 10 29.76 -21.49 0.13
N PHE A 11 30.92 -21.07 -0.38
CA PHE A 11 31.17 -19.68 -0.74
C PHE A 11 30.24 -19.20 -1.85
N ILE A 12 30.02 -20.02 -2.90
CA ILE A 12 29.09 -19.67 -3.98
C ILE A 12 27.65 -19.57 -3.48
N SER A 13 27.23 -20.46 -2.58
CA SER A 13 25.90 -20.42 -1.97
C SER A 13 25.72 -19.17 -1.11
N MET A 14 26.74 -18.80 -0.33
CA MET A 14 26.74 -17.58 0.47
C MET A 14 26.65 -16.33 -0.41
N VAL A 15 27.43 -16.27 -1.50
CA VAL A 15 27.35 -15.18 -2.49
C VAL A 15 25.96 -15.12 -3.13
N LEU A 16 25.38 -16.25 -3.52
CA LEU A 16 24.03 -16.30 -4.10
C LEU A 16 22.96 -15.82 -3.12
N PHE A 17 23.10 -16.14 -1.82
CA PHE A 17 22.18 -15.64 -0.78
C PHE A 17 22.23 -14.11 -0.63
N TYR A 18 23.42 -13.49 -0.75
CA TYR A 18 23.56 -12.03 -0.72
C TYR A 18 23.10 -11.32 -2.02
N LEU A 19 22.97 -12.05 -3.13
CA LEU A 19 22.53 -11.49 -4.41
C LEU A 19 21.00 -11.41 -4.54
N ASP A 20 20.25 -12.22 -3.80
CA ASP A 20 18.78 -12.23 -3.85
C ASP A 20 18.17 -10.91 -3.35
N ASP A 21 18.74 -10.35 -2.28
CA ASP A 21 18.24 -9.10 -1.66
C ASP A 21 18.56 -7.83 -2.48
N ASN A 22 19.48 -7.89 -3.46
CA ASN A 22 20.03 -6.71 -4.16
C ASN A 22 19.83 -6.67 -5.69
N ILE A 23 19.28 -7.71 -6.33
CA ILE A 23 19.19 -7.78 -7.82
C ILE A 23 17.79 -7.54 -8.40
N LEU A 24 16.73 -7.49 -7.59
CA LEU A 24 15.39 -7.17 -8.08
C LEU A 24 14.90 -5.84 -7.53
N SER A 25 14.94 -4.81 -8.40
CA SER A 25 14.29 -3.48 -8.31
C SER A 25 15.20 -2.25 -8.22
N TYR A 26 16.35 -2.24 -8.91
CA TYR A 26 16.84 -0.96 -9.43
C TYR A 26 15.96 -0.54 -10.61
N SER A 27 14.71 -0.15 -10.33
CA SER A 27 13.98 0.71 -11.25
C SER A 27 14.74 2.03 -11.27
N GLU A 28 15.20 2.47 -12.44
CA GLU A 28 15.46 3.89 -12.62
C GLU A 28 14.24 4.63 -12.07
N GLU A 29 14.44 5.58 -11.17
CA GLU A 29 13.37 6.46 -10.69
C GLU A 29 12.90 7.29 -11.89
N GLU A 30 12.05 6.72 -12.74
CA GLU A 30 11.28 7.49 -13.71
C GLU A 30 10.34 8.36 -12.88
N GLU A 31 10.68 9.64 -12.78
CA GLU A 31 9.82 10.66 -12.20
C GLU A 31 8.43 10.55 -12.85
N ILE A 32 7.37 10.52 -12.04
CA ILE A 32 6.00 10.41 -12.56
C ILE A 32 5.71 11.63 -13.44
N VAL A 33 5.73 11.45 -14.76
CA VAL A 33 5.45 12.53 -15.71
C VAL A 33 3.96 12.60 -16.01
N ILE A 34 3.31 13.65 -15.52
CA ILE A 34 1.95 14.00 -15.94
C ILE A 34 2.01 14.56 -17.37
N ARG A 35 1.54 13.77 -18.34
CA ARG A 35 1.57 14.15 -19.76
C ARG A 35 0.55 15.23 -20.12
N ASP A 36 -0.57 15.29 -19.40
CA ASP A 36 -1.56 16.34 -19.56
C ASP A 36 -1.17 17.56 -18.71
N LYS A 37 -0.79 18.65 -19.39
CA LYS A 37 -0.36 19.89 -18.74
C LYS A 37 -1.49 20.60 -17.98
N MET A 38 -2.75 20.26 -18.24
CA MET A 38 -3.90 20.81 -17.51
C MET A 38 -4.28 19.97 -16.30
N PHE A 39 -3.74 18.75 -16.17
CA PHE A 39 -4.00 17.90 -15.03
C PHE A 39 -3.16 18.38 -13.83
N LYS A 40 -3.86 18.77 -12.77
CA LYS A 40 -3.25 19.21 -11.52
C LYS A 40 -3.43 18.12 -10.46
N ILE A 41 -2.33 17.79 -9.78
CA ILE A 41 -2.34 16.92 -8.61
C ILE A 41 -2.23 17.82 -7.38
N ASP A 42 -3.20 17.70 -6.48
CA ASP A 42 -3.18 18.35 -5.18
C ASP A 42 -3.35 17.27 -4.11
N GLU A 43 -2.57 17.33 -3.03
CA GLU A 43 -2.79 16.48 -1.87
C GLU A 43 -4.15 16.83 -1.25
N TYR A 44 -5.02 15.83 -1.12
CA TYR A 44 -6.31 16.01 -0.45
C TYR A 44 -6.18 15.80 1.07
N VAL A 45 -5.59 14.69 1.49
CA VAL A 45 -5.22 14.39 2.89
C VAL A 45 -3.97 13.51 2.93
N SER A 46 -3.26 13.53 4.05
CA SER A 46 -2.14 12.65 4.36
C SER A 46 -2.39 11.82 5.64
N GLY A 47 -1.48 10.88 5.94
CA GLY A 47 -1.55 10.07 7.17
C GLY A 47 -2.42 8.81 7.10
N LEU A 48 -2.87 8.43 5.90
CA LEU A 48 -3.55 7.16 5.65
C LEU A 48 -2.55 6.00 5.67
N ARG A 49 -3.00 4.82 6.13
CA ARG A 49 -2.21 3.59 6.19
C ARG A 49 -2.78 2.53 5.27
N LEU A 50 -2.04 2.14 4.23
CA LEU A 50 -2.46 1.10 3.28
C LEU A 50 -3.92 1.29 2.78
N PRO A 51 -4.30 2.48 2.27
CA PRO A 51 -5.65 2.71 1.78
C PRO A 51 -5.93 1.83 0.54
N VAL A 52 -7.09 1.17 0.51
CA VAL A 52 -7.48 0.26 -0.59
C VAL A 52 -8.71 0.72 -1.36
N MET A 53 -9.63 1.45 -0.72
CA MET A 53 -10.87 1.92 -1.35
C MET A 53 -11.40 3.18 -0.67
N ILE A 54 -12.11 4.01 -1.43
CA ILE A 54 -12.92 5.11 -0.92
C ILE A 54 -14.37 4.95 -1.37
N ASP A 55 -15.30 5.49 -0.59
CA ASP A 55 -16.70 5.68 -0.99
C ASP A 55 -17.29 6.93 -0.30
N PHE A 56 -18.37 7.48 -0.84
CA PHE A 56 -18.97 8.72 -0.37
C PHE A 56 -20.20 8.46 0.50
N ILE A 57 -20.34 9.23 1.59
CA ILE A 57 -21.53 9.22 2.45
C ILE A 57 -21.94 10.65 2.78
N GLY A 58 -22.99 11.14 2.11
CA GLY A 58 -23.29 12.57 2.08
C GLY A 58 -22.09 13.37 1.57
N ASP A 59 -21.68 14.39 2.32
CA ASP A 59 -20.53 15.25 2.01
C ASP A 59 -19.18 14.70 2.54
N HIS A 60 -19.17 13.49 3.08
CA HIS A 60 -17.98 12.87 3.68
C HIS A 60 -17.40 11.77 2.79
N VAL A 61 -16.12 11.48 2.99
CA VAL A 61 -15.43 10.38 2.31
C VAL A 61 -15.07 9.32 3.35
N LEU A 62 -15.52 8.08 3.13
CA LEU A 62 -15.02 6.92 3.85
C LEU A 62 -13.75 6.42 3.15
N VAL A 63 -12.74 6.07 3.94
CA VAL A 63 -11.50 5.45 3.44
C VAL A 63 -11.31 4.12 4.14
N ILE A 64 -11.04 3.09 3.34
CA ILE A 64 -10.81 1.74 3.80
C ILE A 64 -9.31 1.49 3.86
N GLU A 65 -8.80 1.19 5.05
CA GLU A 65 -7.41 0.80 5.28
C GLU A 65 -7.34 -0.73 5.43
N LYS A 66 -6.36 -1.34 4.75
CA LYS A 66 -6.20 -2.80 4.66
C LYS A 66 -6.22 -3.52 6.01
N ASP A 67 -5.63 -2.89 7.03
CA ASP A 67 -5.50 -3.40 8.40
C ASP A 67 -6.83 -3.42 9.19
N GLY A 68 -7.97 -3.19 8.54
CA GLY A 68 -9.30 -3.31 9.15
C GLY A 68 -9.89 -2.01 9.70
N TYR A 69 -9.32 -0.86 9.35
CA TYR A 69 -9.84 0.45 9.77
C TYR A 69 -10.71 1.07 8.68
N VAL A 70 -11.88 1.56 9.08
CA VAL A 70 -12.71 2.47 8.27
C VAL A 70 -12.50 3.87 8.82
N ARG A 71 -11.83 4.71 8.03
CA ARG A 71 -11.56 6.11 8.35
C ARG A 71 -12.60 7.00 7.68
N ILE A 72 -12.72 8.24 8.16
CA ILE A 72 -13.59 9.24 7.57
C ILE A 72 -12.87 10.57 7.41
N ILE A 73 -13.05 11.19 6.24
CA ILE A 73 -12.63 12.55 5.95
C ILE A 73 -13.88 13.42 5.99
N LYS A 74 -13.83 14.49 6.80
CA LYS A 74 -14.91 15.48 6.91
C LYS A 74 -14.35 16.86 6.63
N ASN A 75 -14.97 17.61 5.72
CA ASN A 75 -14.53 18.95 5.34
C ASN A 75 -13.02 19.01 4.98
N GLY A 76 -12.53 18.01 4.24
CA GLY A 76 -11.11 17.92 3.85
C GLY A 76 -10.14 17.52 4.97
N VAL A 77 -10.63 17.12 6.15
CA VAL A 77 -9.78 16.72 7.29
C VAL A 77 -9.98 15.24 7.62
N LEU A 78 -8.89 14.47 7.67
CA LEU A 78 -8.89 13.10 8.14
C LEU A 78 -9.15 13.08 9.66
N VAL A 79 -10.26 12.48 10.08
CA VAL A 79 -10.59 12.32 11.50
C VAL A 79 -9.64 11.32 12.14
N SER A 80 -9.13 11.64 13.33
CA SER A 80 -8.14 10.80 14.02
C SER A 80 -8.71 9.45 14.43
N GLU A 81 -9.94 9.45 14.95
CA GLU A 81 -10.64 8.24 15.37
C GLU A 81 -11.27 7.54 14.16
N PRO A 82 -11.05 6.22 13.99
CA PRO A 82 -11.73 5.44 12.97
C PRO A 82 -13.23 5.34 13.27
N VAL A 83 -14.05 5.27 12.23
CA VAL A 83 -15.50 5.04 12.35
C VAL A 83 -15.78 3.59 12.75
N LEU A 84 -14.95 2.67 12.26
CA LEU A 84 -15.05 1.24 12.55
C LEU A 84 -13.65 0.64 12.52
N GLN A 85 -13.43 -0.32 13.41
CA GLN A 85 -12.25 -1.18 13.43
C GLN A 85 -12.71 -2.63 13.46
N LEU A 86 -12.22 -3.42 12.51
CA LEU A 86 -12.52 -4.84 12.37
C LEU A 86 -11.24 -5.65 12.55
N GLU A 87 -11.36 -6.80 13.20
CA GLU A 87 -10.29 -7.78 13.21
C GLU A 87 -10.28 -8.51 11.87
N VAL A 88 -9.19 -8.36 11.11
CA VAL A 88 -8.98 -8.98 9.80
C VAL A 88 -7.58 -9.57 9.74
N SER A 89 -7.37 -10.57 8.89
CA SER A 89 -6.01 -10.93 8.51
C SER A 89 -5.40 -9.82 7.67
N ASN A 90 -4.10 -9.56 7.81
CA ASN A 90 -3.40 -8.51 7.08
C ASN A 90 -2.15 -9.02 6.35
N THR A 91 -2.10 -10.31 6.03
CA THR A 91 -0.97 -10.94 5.34
C THR A 91 -1.01 -10.67 3.83
N VAL A 92 0.04 -10.07 3.26
CA VAL A 92 0.13 -9.75 1.82
C VAL A 92 -1.08 -8.94 1.33
N GLU A 93 -1.97 -9.52 0.52
CA GLU A 93 -3.18 -8.90 -0.03
C GLU A 93 -4.43 -9.12 0.83
N GLU A 94 -4.33 -9.94 1.88
CA GLU A 94 -5.43 -10.12 2.84
C GLU A 94 -5.68 -8.84 3.63
N GLY A 95 -6.95 -8.58 3.95
CA GLY A 95 -7.35 -7.38 4.66
C GLY A 95 -8.83 -7.06 4.48
N LEU A 96 -9.20 -5.89 4.98
CA LEU A 96 -10.44 -5.24 4.59
C LEU A 96 -10.27 -4.68 3.18
N ILE A 97 -10.97 -5.23 2.20
CA ILE A 97 -10.74 -4.95 0.77
C ILE A 97 -11.70 -3.93 0.15
N GLY A 98 -12.79 -3.56 0.82
CA GLY A 98 -13.73 -2.60 0.25
C GLY A 98 -14.96 -2.31 1.09
N ILE A 99 -15.75 -1.36 0.60
CA ILE A 99 -17.02 -0.90 1.16
C ILE A 99 -17.97 -0.52 0.01
N LEU A 100 -19.27 -0.65 0.24
CA LEU A 100 -20.30 -0.04 -0.61
C LEU A 100 -21.28 0.69 0.29
N VAL A 101 -21.50 1.96 0.02
CA VAL A 101 -22.48 2.79 0.72
C VAL A 101 -23.81 2.70 -0.01
N LYS A 102 -24.83 2.18 0.68
CA LYS A 102 -26.20 2.28 0.20
C LYS A 102 -26.71 3.69 0.44
N ASN A 103 -26.70 4.51 -0.61
CA ASN A 103 -27.30 5.83 -0.56
C ASN A 103 -28.79 5.77 -0.95
N ASN A 104 -29.64 6.55 -0.30
CA ASN A 104 -31.07 6.63 -0.62
C ASN A 104 -31.37 7.69 -1.72
N ASP A 105 -30.35 8.33 -2.27
CA ASP A 105 -30.46 9.43 -3.23
C ASP A 105 -30.57 8.96 -4.70
N VAL A 106 -31.37 7.92 -4.96
CA VAL A 106 -31.79 7.51 -6.31
C VAL A 106 -33.31 7.44 -6.39
#